data_AF-A0A963SUL5-F1
#
_entry.id   AF-A0A963SUL5-F1
#
_cell.length_a   1.000
_cell.length_b   1.000
_cell.length_c   1.000
_cell.angle_alpha   90.00
_cell.angle_beta   90.00
_cell.angle_gamma   90.00
#
_symmetry.space_group_name_H-M   'P 1'
#
loop_
_entity.id
_entity.type
_entity.pdbx_description
1 polymer ?
#
loop_
_entity_poly.entity_id
_entity_poly.type
_entity_poly.pdbx_seq_one_letter_code
_entity_poly.pdbx_strand_id
1 'polypeptide(L)'
;EYEEVIEQHMGHEVADTILQIIENAVNVELVTRYYKWNLIAEDPDDNKFVDCAIAGNAAFIVTHDRHFNVLKKVDFPKVEVIDVAQLKIELGK
;
A
#
# COMPACT_ATOMS: atom_id res chain seq x y z
N GLU A 1 8.66 -2.31 6.63
CA GLU A 1 9.15 -2.64 5.27
C GLU A 1 10.12 -1.61 4.69
N TYR A 2 9.70 -0.43 4.20
CA TYR A 2 10.65 0.51 3.58
C TYR A 2 11.75 0.98 4.53
N GLU A 3 11.37 1.31 5.76
CA GLU A 3 12.30 1.69 6.84
C GLU A 3 13.38 0.64 7.05
N GLU A 4 12.99 -0.61 7.32
CA GLU A 4 13.90 -1.74 7.55
C GLU A 4 14.87 -1.95 6.40
N VAL A 5 14.38 -1.88 5.15
CA VAL A 5 15.22 -2.04 3.96
C VAL A 5 16.20 -0.88 3.83
N ILE A 6 15.76 0.36 4.03
CA ILE A 6 16.63 1.53 3.97
C ILE A 6 17.68 1.48 5.09
N GLU A 7 17.26 1.15 6.31
CA GLU A 7 18.14 1.02 7.47
C GLU A 7 19.22 -0.04 7.23
N GLN A 8 18.84 -1.21 6.72
CA GLN A 8 19.78 -2.29 6.41
C GLN A 8 20.88 -1.86 5.44
N HIS A 9 20.58 -0.98 4.48
CA HIS A 9 21.52 -0.56 3.44
C HIS A 9 22.25 0.75 3.75
N MET A 10 21.63 1.65 4.52
CA MET A 10 22.06 3.05 4.65
C MET A 10 22.19 3.51 6.11
N GLY A 11 21.80 2.68 7.08
CA GLY A 11 21.83 2.99 8.50
C GLY A 11 20.58 3.70 9.02
N HIS A 12 20.36 3.60 10.33
CA HIS A 12 19.17 4.09 11.02
C HIS A 12 18.94 5.59 10.84
N GLU A 13 19.98 6.42 10.98
CA GLU A 13 19.84 7.88 10.84
C GLU A 13 19.32 8.30 9.46
N VAL A 14 19.74 7.59 8.40
CA VAL A 14 19.31 7.86 7.04
C VAL A 14 17.88 7.38 6.82
N ALA A 15 17.51 6.22 7.37
CA ALA A 15 16.14 5.70 7.31
C ALA A 15 15.14 6.66 7.96
N ASP A 16 15.42 7.10 9.20
CA ASP A 16 14.61 8.09 9.93
C ASP A 16 14.43 9.38 9.13
N THR A 17 15.55 9.90 8.59
CA THR A 17 15.52 11.16 7.81
C THR A 17 14.64 11.01 6.57
N ILE A 18 14.74 9.89 5.85
CA ILE A 18 13.93 9.64 4.65
C ILE A 18 12.45 9.51 5.02
N LEU A 19 12.12 8.79 6.09
CA LEU A 19 10.74 8.65 6.55
C LEU A 19 10.14 10.01 6.92
N GLN A 20 10.87 10.84 7.68
CA GLN A 20 10.41 12.18 8.01
C GLN A 20 10.15 13.03 6.75
N ILE A 21 11.01 12.92 5.73
CA ILE A 21 10.79 13.63 4.46
C ILE A 21 9.50 13.15 3.78
N ILE A 22 9.25 11.84 3.74
CA ILE A 22 8.04 11.28 3.12
C ILE A 22 6.80 11.71 3.90
N GLU A 23 6.79 11.59 5.23
CA GLU A 23 5.65 11.92 6.08
C GLU A 23 5.26 13.40 6.01
N ASN A 24 6.22 14.28 5.76
CA ASN A 24 6.00 15.74 5.69
C ASN A 24 5.89 16.26 4.25
N ALA A 25 5.90 15.37 3.24
CA ALA A 25 5.79 15.79 1.84
C ALA A 25 4.38 16.30 1.52
N VAL A 26 4.29 17.37 0.73
CA VAL A 26 3.01 18.02 0.35
C VAL A 26 2.05 17.12 -0.43
N ASN A 27 2.57 16.03 -1.00
CA ASN A 27 1.82 15.06 -1.80
C ASN A 27 1.56 13.74 -1.04
N VAL A 28 1.72 13.75 0.29
CA VAL A 28 1.42 12.62 1.16
C VAL A 28 0.24 12.98 2.05
N GLU A 29 -0.75 12.09 2.09
CA GLU A 29 -1.92 12.20 2.95
C GLU A 29 -1.87 11.13 4.03
N LEU A 30 -1.94 11.55 5.29
CA LEU A 30 -1.96 10.64 6.43
C LEU A 30 -3.38 10.13 6.65
N VAL A 31 -3.56 8.83 6.43
CA VAL A 31 -4.85 8.15 6.59
C VAL A 31 -4.85 7.32 7.85
N THR A 32 -5.85 7.53 8.72
CA THR A 32 -6.08 6.67 9.89
C THR A 32 -7.02 5.53 9.53
N ARG A 33 -6.57 4.29 9.70
CA ARG A 33 -7.44 3.10 9.56
C ARG A 33 -8.24 2.85 10.83
N TYR A 34 -9.57 2.79 10.72
CA TYR A 34 -10.48 2.49 11.84
C TYR A 34 -10.94 1.05 11.89
N TYR A 35 -10.85 0.33 10.77
CA TYR A 35 -11.30 -1.05 10.63
C TYR A 35 -10.14 -1.92 10.14
N LYS A 36 -10.14 -3.18 10.60
CA LYS A 36 -9.25 -4.24 10.10
C LYS A 36 -10.10 -5.26 9.37
N TRP A 37 -10.00 -5.29 8.05
CA TRP A 37 -10.89 -6.13 7.23
C TRP A 37 -10.41 -7.58 7.15
N ASN A 38 -9.10 -7.81 7.31
CA ASN A 38 -8.48 -9.14 7.29
C ASN A 38 -8.86 -9.95 6.03
N LEU A 39 -8.85 -9.30 4.85
CA LEU A 39 -9.25 -9.90 3.59
C LEU A 39 -8.18 -10.83 2.99
N ILE A 40 -6.92 -10.62 3.35
CA ILE A 40 -5.80 -11.47 2.94
C ILE A 40 -5.44 -12.37 4.12
N ALA A 41 -5.87 -13.64 4.04
CA ALA A 41 -5.63 -14.62 5.10
C ALA A 41 -4.29 -15.34 4.97
N GLU A 42 -3.74 -15.44 3.76
CA GLU A 42 -2.47 -16.11 3.48
C GLU A 42 -1.27 -15.32 4.02
N ASP A 43 -1.35 -13.99 3.96
CA ASP A 43 -0.41 -13.06 4.58
C ASP A 43 -1.17 -11.97 5.37
N PRO A 44 -1.28 -12.11 6.70
CA PRO A 44 -1.96 -11.13 7.52
C PRO A 44 -1.31 -9.74 7.50
N ASP A 45 -0.01 -9.62 7.22
CA ASP A 45 0.71 -8.34 7.24
C ASP A 45 0.30 -7.46 6.05
N ASP A 46 0.00 -8.07 4.90
CA ASP A 46 -0.47 -7.40 3.69
C ASP A 46 -1.81 -6.64 3.90
N ASN A 47 -2.59 -7.01 4.92
CA ASN A 47 -3.83 -6.30 5.24
C ASN A 47 -3.60 -4.83 5.59
N LYS A 48 -2.40 -4.43 6.03
CA LYS A 48 -2.10 -3.00 6.27
C LYS A 48 -2.26 -2.15 5.02
N PHE A 49 -1.94 -2.69 3.84
CA PHE A 49 -2.11 -2.00 2.55
C PHE A 49 -3.58 -1.96 2.13
N VAL A 50 -4.32 -3.05 2.35
CA VAL A 50 -5.75 -3.15 2.03
C VAL A 50 -6.59 -2.22 2.91
N ASP A 51 -6.36 -2.25 4.22
CA ASP A 51 -7.03 -1.37 5.17
C ASP A 51 -6.76 0.12 4.85
N CYS A 52 -5.52 0.46 4.48
CA CYS A 52 -5.14 1.81 4.08
C CYS A 52 -5.83 2.24 2.78
N ALA A 53 -5.84 1.37 1.76
CA ALA A 53 -6.51 1.65 0.50
C ALA A 53 -8.02 1.93 0.69
N ILE A 54 -8.69 1.15 1.55
CA ILE A 54 -10.11 1.35 1.85
C ILE A 54 -10.32 2.64 2.65
N ALA A 55 -9.53 2.87 3.71
CA ALA A 55 -9.66 4.06 4.54
C ALA A 55 -9.36 5.37 3.77
N GLY A 56 -8.42 5.32 2.83
CA GLY A 56 -8.03 6.43 1.97
C GLY A 56 -8.86 6.55 0.69
N ASN A 57 -9.87 5.68 0.50
CA ASN A 57 -10.69 5.63 -0.72
C ASN A 57 -9.84 5.58 -2.01
N ALA A 58 -8.78 4.79 -2.00
CA ALA A 58 -7.88 4.64 -3.13
C ALA A 58 -8.60 3.97 -4.30
N ALA A 59 -8.30 4.41 -5.52
CA ALA A 59 -8.87 3.82 -6.73
C ALA A 59 -8.38 2.38 -6.95
N PHE A 60 -7.11 2.11 -6.63
CA PHE A 60 -6.47 0.81 -6.84
C PHE A 60 -5.27 0.60 -5.92
N ILE A 61 -4.96 -0.66 -5.65
CA ILE A 61 -3.64 -1.10 -5.16
C ILE A 61 -2.82 -1.52 -6.38
N VAL A 62 -1.62 -0.95 -6.53
CA VAL A 62 -0.70 -1.32 -7.60
C VAL A 62 0.32 -2.30 -7.04
N THR A 63 0.28 -3.56 -7.48
CA THR A 63 1.23 -4.58 -7.01
C THR A 63 1.38 -5.71 -8.03
N HIS A 64 2.54 -6.38 -7.98
CA HIS A 64 2.77 -7.66 -8.66
C HIS A 64 2.65 -8.86 -7.71
N ASP A 65 2.35 -8.62 -6.43
CA ASP A 65 2.16 -9.66 -5.45
C ASP A 65 0.85 -10.43 -5.68
N ARG A 66 0.96 -11.75 -5.69
CA ARG A 66 -0.17 -12.65 -5.95
C ARG A 66 -1.06 -12.85 -4.73
N HIS A 67 -0.61 -12.55 -3.50
CA HIS A 67 -1.43 -12.65 -2.29
C HIS A 67 -2.68 -11.75 -2.37
N PHE A 68 -2.58 -10.63 -3.10
CA PHE A 68 -3.69 -9.70 -3.33
C PHE A 68 -4.75 -10.21 -4.31
N ASN A 69 -4.51 -11.33 -5.02
CA ASN A 69 -5.50 -11.86 -5.98
C ASN A 69 -6.81 -12.30 -5.32
N VAL A 70 -6.79 -12.59 -4.02
CA VAL A 70 -8.02 -12.90 -3.25
C VAL A 70 -9.03 -11.76 -3.32
N LEU A 71 -8.57 -10.51 -3.39
CA LEU A 71 -9.42 -9.30 -3.45
C LEU A 71 -10.27 -9.23 -4.72
N LYS A 72 -9.87 -9.92 -5.80
CA LYS A 72 -10.68 -9.98 -7.04
C LYS A 72 -12.03 -10.65 -6.82
N LYS A 73 -12.13 -11.52 -5.82
CA LYS A 73 -13.36 -12.26 -5.45
C LYS A 73 -14.16 -11.59 -4.32
N VAL A 74 -13.66 -10.49 -3.77
CA VAL A 74 -14.35 -9.75 -2.70
C VAL A 74 -15.28 -8.72 -3.34
N ASP A 75 -16.58 -8.89 -3.09
CA ASP A 75 -17.60 -7.96 -3.58
C ASP A 75 -17.70 -6.71 -2.70
N PHE A 76 -17.43 -6.85 -1.40
CA PHE A 76 -17.39 -5.74 -0.45
C PHE A 76 -16.47 -6.03 0.75
N PRO A 77 -15.65 -5.06 1.19
CA PRO A 77 -15.35 -3.80 0.53
C PRO A 77 -14.52 -4.05 -0.74
N LYS A 78 -14.89 -3.39 -1.85
CA LYS A 78 -14.24 -3.60 -3.13
C LYS A 78 -12.90 -2.86 -3.17
N VAL A 79 -11.84 -3.59 -3.52
CA VAL A 79 -10.50 -3.03 -3.74
C VAL A 79 -10.00 -3.55 -5.09
N GLU A 80 -9.78 -2.64 -6.03
CA GLU A 80 -9.20 -2.98 -7.34
C GLU A 80 -7.69 -3.19 -7.19
N VAL A 81 -7.19 -4.24 -7.81
CA VAL A 81 -5.76 -4.59 -7.80
C VAL A 81 -5.26 -4.63 -9.23
N ILE A 82 -4.31 -3.75 -9.53
CA ILE A 82 -3.71 -3.62 -10.86
C ILE A 82 -2.20 -3.78 -10.78
N ASP A 83 -1.58 -4.01 -11.94
CA ASP A 83 -0.13 -3.99 -12.05
C ASP A 83 0.38 -2.68 -12.64
N VAL A 84 1.70 -2.54 -12.75
CA VAL A 84 2.32 -1.32 -13.28
C VAL A 84 1.99 -1.11 -14.77
N ALA A 85 1.76 -2.17 -15.54
CA ALA A 85 1.41 -2.06 -16.96
C ALA A 85 0.00 -1.47 -17.12
N GLN A 86 -0.97 -1.96 -16.33
CA GLN A 86 -2.32 -1.44 -16.29
C GLN A 86 -2.34 0.00 -15.77
N LEU A 87 -1.56 0.33 -14.73
CA LEU A 87 -1.47 1.71 -14.22
C LEU A 87 -1.08 2.70 -15.32
N LYS A 88 -0.15 2.35 -16.22
CA LYS A 88 0.25 3.23 -17.34
C LYS A 88 -0.94 3.52 -18.26
N ILE A 89 -1.72 2.49 -18.57
CA ILE A 89 -2.93 2.61 -19.40
C ILE A 89 -3.95 3.54 -18.70
N GLU A 90 -4.21 3.34 -17.41
CA GLU A 90 -5.14 4.18 -16.63
C GLU A 90 -4.69 5.65 -16.57
N LEU A 91 -3.38 5.90 -16.53
CA LEU A 91 -2.81 7.25 -16.51
C LEU A 91 -2.68 7.88 -17.91
N GLY A 92 -3.05 7.16 -18.98
CA GLY A 92 -2.88 7.62 -20.36
C GLY A 92 -1.41 7.81 -20.77
N LYS A 93 -0.49 7.01 -20.18
CA LYS A 93 0.96 7.06 -20.41
C LYS A 93 1.48 5.85 -21.16
#